data_AF-G5JNY5-F1
#
_entry.id   AF-G5JNY5-F1
#
_cell.length_a   1.000
_cell.length_b   1.000
_cell.length_c   1.000
_cell.angle_alpha   90.00
_cell.angle_beta   90.00
_cell.angle_gamma   90.00
#
_symmetry.space_group_name_H-M   'P 1'
#
loop_
_entity.id
_entity.type
_entity.pdbx_description
1 polymer ?
#
loop_
_entity_poly.entity_id
_entity_poly.type
_entity_poly.pdbx_seq_one_letter_code
_entity_poly.pdbx_strand_id
1 'polypeptide(L)'
;MTQTALELAKKWIKDSDALLITASNGFAISEGLNLFTDNPNMRKALKGTFDRYHFQNLLSAFAYPYDSPLERWSVLAPVINYFSYGYQDSAVMKQLKALIADKDYYIWTSNTDHHFVQAGLKNVFEIEGNWLEGICSNGHSQDLSIKIHELAKKTRAGSLQDRDLPVCQVCGESLELNLPGDHFQINQKKLTEIQDFISNYQGKSLLVIELGIGASNQLIKAPSMELVASHPNHRYITINKGEVYIAPSVTDQAIGIDGLLITALEELLTGKEAGSQFRAPKIDKKQQTQETQLFKQVYPSMTQTQGSRYGGVPRYVTLDAEHVSHFHSVQYGQSLLYAIGDTATVHCISPGGEYKHIRIGLDKSKGDVHGAYIEAGSLMAIEHDPDGLAGFSQISINSPFASKGIIQIPNKSDLIIAFPEYQELIDRLALDGNWS
;
A
#
# COMPACT_ATOMS: atom_id res chain seq x y z
N MET A 1 -31.23 -21.85 -8.25
CA MET A 1 -30.62 -22.17 -6.95
C MET A 1 -29.75 -20.98 -6.56
N THR A 2 -29.94 -20.42 -5.37
CA THR A 2 -29.07 -19.37 -4.82
C THR A 2 -27.69 -19.98 -4.56
N GLN A 3 -26.65 -19.43 -5.18
CA GLN A 3 -25.26 -19.86 -5.00
C GLN A 3 -24.85 -19.70 -3.52
N THR A 4 -24.21 -20.71 -2.93
CA THR A 4 -23.71 -20.60 -1.54
C THR A 4 -22.55 -19.60 -1.47
N ALA A 5 -22.24 -19.08 -0.27
CA ALA A 5 -21.12 -18.16 -0.10
C ALA A 5 -19.77 -18.82 -0.46
N LEU A 6 -19.61 -20.12 -0.17
CA LEU A 6 -18.44 -20.90 -0.58
C LEU A 6 -18.38 -21.05 -2.11
N GLU A 7 -19.49 -21.41 -2.76
CA GLU A 7 -19.55 -21.48 -4.22
C GLU A 7 -19.22 -20.13 -4.87
N LEU A 8 -19.66 -19.02 -4.26
CA LEU A 8 -19.38 -17.67 -4.73
C LEU A 8 -17.90 -17.31 -4.55
N ALA A 9 -17.31 -17.63 -3.40
CA ALA A 9 -15.87 -17.44 -3.15
C ALA A 9 -15.03 -18.20 -4.19
N LYS A 10 -15.36 -19.47 -4.46
CA LYS A 10 -14.68 -20.26 -5.50
C LYS A 10 -14.84 -19.66 -6.89
N LYS A 11 -16.04 -19.14 -7.20
CA LYS A 11 -16.27 -18.42 -8.45
C LYS A 11 -15.41 -17.16 -8.54
N TRP A 12 -15.30 -16.36 -7.48
CA TRP A 12 -14.45 -15.17 -7.47
C TRP A 12 -12.97 -15.51 -7.67
N ILE A 13 -12.48 -16.56 -7.01
CA ILE A 13 -11.11 -17.04 -7.20
C ILE A 13 -10.90 -17.45 -8.66
N LYS A 14 -11.80 -18.26 -9.21
CA LYS A 14 -11.72 -18.72 -10.60
C LYS A 14 -11.78 -17.56 -11.61
N ASP A 15 -12.69 -16.62 -11.43
CA ASP A 15 -13.00 -15.56 -12.40
C ASP A 15 -12.08 -14.33 -12.25
N SER A 16 -11.32 -14.22 -11.16
CA SER A 16 -10.34 -13.14 -10.97
C SER A 16 -9.20 -13.22 -11.98
N ASP A 17 -8.73 -12.05 -12.42
CA ASP A 17 -7.57 -11.92 -13.30
C ASP A 17 -6.25 -12.09 -12.52
N ALA A 18 -6.26 -11.75 -11.21
CA ALA A 18 -5.15 -11.96 -10.29
C ALA A 18 -5.59 -11.96 -8.83
N LEU A 19 -4.67 -12.39 -7.97
CA LEU A 19 -4.84 -12.48 -6.52
C LEU A 19 -3.87 -11.54 -5.78
N LEU A 20 -4.39 -10.65 -4.95
CA LEU A 20 -3.60 -9.96 -3.93
C LEU A 20 -3.79 -10.68 -2.60
N ILE A 21 -2.77 -11.40 -2.14
CA ILE A 21 -2.80 -12.08 -0.86
C ILE A 21 -2.30 -11.11 0.20
N THR A 22 -3.09 -10.87 1.23
CA THR A 22 -2.67 -10.06 2.38
C THR A 22 -2.62 -10.92 3.63
N ALA A 23 -1.56 -10.80 4.43
CA ALA A 23 -1.37 -11.66 5.59
C ALA A 23 -0.74 -10.92 6.77
N SER A 24 -1.12 -11.32 7.98
CA SER A 24 -0.53 -10.81 9.23
C SER A 24 -0.47 -11.94 10.28
N ASN A 25 -0.46 -11.56 11.56
CA ASN A 25 -0.16 -12.44 12.69
C ASN A 25 -0.99 -13.73 12.74
N GLY A 26 -2.26 -13.73 12.32
CA GLY A 26 -3.07 -14.96 12.29
C GLY A 26 -2.53 -16.01 11.31
N PHE A 27 -1.88 -15.59 10.22
CA PHE A 27 -1.17 -16.50 9.32
C PHE A 27 0.10 -17.04 9.99
N ALA A 28 0.93 -16.18 10.60
CA ALA A 28 2.12 -16.60 11.33
C ALA A 28 1.79 -17.59 12.46
N ILE A 29 0.69 -17.37 13.19
CA ILE A 29 0.20 -18.28 14.22
C ILE A 29 -0.12 -19.66 13.63
N SER A 30 -0.70 -19.69 12.42
CA SER A 30 -1.00 -20.94 11.72
C SER A 30 0.25 -21.65 11.18
N GLU A 31 1.35 -20.91 10.96
CA GLU A 31 2.70 -21.43 10.69
C GLU A 31 3.45 -21.84 11.98
N GLY A 32 2.82 -21.70 13.16
CA GLY A 32 3.40 -22.09 14.46
C GLY A 32 4.21 -20.98 15.16
N LEU A 33 4.15 -19.75 14.64
CA LEU A 33 4.79 -18.58 15.21
C LEU A 33 3.75 -17.62 15.82
N ASN A 34 3.65 -17.61 17.15
CA ASN A 34 2.86 -16.61 17.87
C ASN A 34 3.80 -15.64 18.61
N LEU A 35 3.68 -14.34 18.29
CA LEU A 35 4.48 -13.27 18.89
C LEU A 35 3.97 -12.84 20.28
N PHE A 36 2.69 -13.00 20.56
CA PHE A 36 2.01 -12.36 21.70
C PHE A 36 1.80 -13.28 22.89
N THR A 37 1.86 -14.60 22.66
CA THR A 37 1.70 -15.59 23.73
C THR A 37 3.04 -16.24 24.07
N ASP A 38 3.08 -16.85 25.25
CA ASP A 38 4.13 -17.82 25.54
C ASP A 38 4.11 -18.91 24.45
N ASN A 39 5.29 -19.17 23.89
CA ASN A 39 5.45 -20.04 22.74
C ASN A 39 6.32 -21.24 23.12
N PRO A 40 5.76 -22.46 23.21
CA PRO A 40 6.52 -23.67 23.50
C PRO A 40 7.71 -23.89 22.55
N ASN A 41 7.59 -23.47 21.29
CA ASN A 41 8.67 -23.53 20.31
C ASN A 41 9.83 -22.60 20.67
N MET A 42 9.54 -21.41 21.18
CA MET A 42 10.56 -20.47 21.68
C MET A 42 11.27 -21.05 22.91
N ARG A 43 10.55 -21.61 23.89
CA ARG A 43 11.17 -22.27 25.06
C ARG A 43 12.09 -23.42 24.63
N LYS A 44 11.66 -24.21 23.64
CA LYS A 44 12.46 -25.28 23.03
C LYS A 44 13.70 -24.74 22.33
N ALA A 45 13.62 -23.57 21.70
CA ALA A 45 14.76 -22.92 21.05
C ALA A 45 15.78 -22.35 22.06
N LEU A 46 15.29 -21.80 23.18
CA LEU A 46 16.09 -21.05 24.16
C LEU A 46 16.63 -21.87 25.35
N LYS A 47 16.23 -23.15 25.51
CA LYS A 47 16.71 -24.12 26.54
C LYS A 47 17.52 -23.49 27.71
N GLY A 48 16.83 -22.95 28.71
CA GLY A 48 17.44 -22.41 29.95
C GLY A 48 17.78 -20.91 29.92
N THR A 49 18.03 -20.31 28.75
CA THR A 49 18.21 -18.84 28.62
C THR A 49 16.89 -18.08 28.85
N PHE A 50 15.76 -18.73 28.55
CA PHE A 50 14.42 -18.17 28.77
C PHE A 50 14.15 -17.85 30.25
N ASP A 51 14.66 -18.68 31.16
CA ASP A 51 14.40 -18.55 32.59
C ASP A 51 15.19 -17.40 33.23
N ARG A 52 16.26 -16.92 32.57
CA ARG A 52 17.06 -15.76 33.03
C ARG A 52 16.33 -14.42 32.82
N TYR A 53 15.64 -14.25 31.70
CA TYR A 53 15.01 -12.97 31.33
C TYR A 53 13.50 -12.91 31.61
N HIS A 54 12.88 -14.04 31.97
CA HIS A 54 11.45 -14.14 32.29
C HIS A 54 10.53 -13.53 31.21
N PHE A 55 10.89 -13.71 29.94
CA PHE A 55 10.10 -13.22 28.81
C PHE A 55 8.67 -13.78 28.88
N GLN A 56 7.68 -12.93 28.60
CA GLN A 56 6.28 -13.37 28.59
C GLN A 56 5.89 -13.97 27.24
N ASN A 57 6.52 -13.49 26.17
CA ASN A 57 6.25 -13.88 24.79
C ASN A 57 7.42 -13.49 23.87
N LEU A 58 7.35 -13.90 22.60
CA LEU A 58 8.44 -13.67 21.66
C LEU A 58 8.64 -12.17 21.35
N LEU A 59 7.56 -11.39 21.25
CA LEU A 59 7.64 -9.94 21.04
C LEU A 59 8.49 -9.26 22.12
N SER A 60 8.30 -9.64 23.39
CA SER A 60 9.09 -9.12 24.51
C SER A 60 10.58 -9.47 24.41
N ALA A 61 10.94 -10.62 23.82
CA ALA A 61 12.34 -10.99 23.60
C ALA A 61 12.99 -10.13 22.49
N PHE A 62 12.26 -9.80 21.43
CA PHE A 62 12.77 -8.92 20.36
C PHE A 62 12.93 -7.45 20.82
N ALA A 63 12.01 -6.99 21.67
CA ALA A 63 12.01 -5.63 22.22
C ALA A 63 12.89 -5.45 23.46
N TYR A 64 13.51 -6.52 23.97
CA TYR A 64 14.28 -6.45 25.22
C TYR A 64 15.55 -5.60 25.07
N PRO A 65 15.85 -4.69 26.03
CA PRO A 65 17.06 -3.90 26.05
C PRO A 65 18.23 -4.71 26.64
N TYR A 66 18.84 -5.57 25.82
CA TYR A 66 20.00 -6.37 26.23
C TYR A 66 21.21 -5.49 26.57
N ASP A 67 22.07 -5.94 27.49
CA ASP A 67 23.24 -5.17 27.96
C ASP A 67 24.33 -5.06 26.88
N SER A 68 24.33 -5.98 25.89
CA SER A 68 25.28 -5.97 24.78
C SER A 68 24.70 -6.60 23.50
N PRO A 69 25.27 -6.27 22.32
CA PRO A 69 24.94 -6.95 21.07
C PRO A 69 25.18 -8.46 21.12
N LEU A 70 26.23 -8.90 21.83
CA LEU A 70 26.53 -10.31 22.04
C LEU A 70 25.40 -11.03 22.75
N GLU A 71 24.89 -10.44 23.84
CA GLU A 71 23.77 -10.98 24.60
C GLU A 71 22.50 -11.01 23.74
N ARG A 72 22.19 -9.92 23.02
CA ARG A 72 21.06 -9.86 22.09
C ARG A 72 21.09 -10.98 21.05
N TRP A 73 22.22 -11.15 20.37
CA TRP A 73 22.38 -12.21 19.36
C TRP A 73 22.37 -13.61 19.96
N SER A 74 22.87 -13.77 21.19
CA SER A 74 22.81 -15.06 21.91
C SER A 74 21.37 -15.51 22.17
N VAL A 75 20.42 -14.58 22.30
CA VAL A 75 18.99 -14.89 22.49
C VAL A 75 18.26 -14.99 21.15
N LEU A 76 18.41 -14.01 20.26
CA LEU A 76 17.60 -13.94 19.05
C LEU A 76 18.01 -14.97 17.98
N ALA A 77 19.32 -15.24 17.78
CA ALA A 77 19.75 -16.15 16.73
C ALA A 77 19.22 -17.58 16.90
N PRO A 78 19.24 -18.21 18.10
CA PRO A 78 18.62 -19.52 18.30
C PRO A 78 17.13 -19.56 17.95
N VAL A 79 16.38 -18.50 18.27
CA VAL A 79 14.94 -18.43 17.99
C VAL A 79 14.69 -18.28 16.49
N ILE A 80 15.34 -17.32 15.83
CA ILE A 80 15.19 -17.12 14.38
C ILE A 80 15.62 -18.37 13.62
N ASN A 81 16.74 -19.00 14.02
CA ASN A 81 17.18 -20.26 13.44
C ASN A 81 16.14 -21.37 13.61
N TYR A 82 15.42 -21.44 14.73
CA TYR A 82 14.39 -22.47 14.93
C TYR A 82 13.25 -22.34 13.91
N PHE A 83 12.81 -21.12 13.63
CA PHE A 83 11.69 -20.87 12.72
C PHE A 83 12.10 -20.81 11.24
N SER A 84 13.37 -20.58 10.95
CA SER A 84 13.84 -20.34 9.58
C SER A 84 14.73 -21.42 9.00
N TYR A 85 15.64 -21.99 9.80
CA TYR A 85 16.64 -22.91 9.26
C TYR A 85 16.01 -24.25 8.91
N GLY A 86 16.03 -24.59 7.61
CA GLY A 86 15.43 -25.82 7.10
C GLY A 86 13.90 -25.79 7.09
N TYR A 87 13.30 -24.59 7.00
CA TYR A 87 11.85 -24.41 6.91
C TYR A 87 11.20 -25.43 5.96
N GLN A 88 10.09 -25.98 6.42
CA GLN A 88 9.26 -26.92 5.68
C GLN A 88 7.87 -26.33 5.57
N ASP A 89 7.30 -26.37 4.37
CA ASP A 89 5.95 -25.86 4.16
C ASP A 89 4.97 -26.50 5.15
N SER A 90 4.30 -25.64 5.93
CA SER A 90 3.16 -26.05 6.73
C SER A 90 2.01 -26.53 5.83
N ALA A 91 1.00 -27.14 6.42
CA ALA A 91 -0.21 -27.50 5.68
C ALA A 91 -0.95 -26.25 5.15
N VAL A 92 -0.94 -25.13 5.89
CA VAL A 92 -1.53 -23.86 5.46
C VAL A 92 -0.74 -23.26 4.29
N MET A 93 0.60 -23.26 4.35
CA MET A 93 1.45 -22.79 3.25
C MET A 93 1.23 -23.64 1.98
N LYS A 94 1.12 -24.97 2.11
CA LYS A 94 0.82 -25.85 0.97
C LYS A 94 -0.54 -25.55 0.34
N GLN A 95 -1.57 -25.32 1.16
CA GLN A 95 -2.90 -24.96 0.68
C GLN A 95 -2.89 -23.59 -0.01
N LEU A 96 -2.19 -22.60 0.55
CA LEU A 96 -2.05 -21.29 -0.08
C LEU A 96 -1.34 -21.42 -1.44
N LYS A 97 -0.24 -22.15 -1.52
CA LYS A 97 0.46 -22.43 -2.80
C LYS A 97 -0.47 -23.07 -3.82
N ALA A 98 -1.27 -24.05 -3.41
CA ALA A 98 -2.24 -24.68 -4.29
C ALA A 98 -3.33 -23.70 -4.76
N LEU A 99 -3.76 -22.78 -3.88
CA LEU A 99 -4.80 -21.80 -4.20
C LEU A 99 -4.35 -20.79 -5.25
N ILE A 100 -3.07 -20.40 -5.22
CA ILE A 100 -2.50 -19.38 -6.11
C ILE A 100 -1.79 -19.94 -7.34
N ALA A 101 -1.60 -21.26 -7.44
CA ALA A 101 -0.72 -21.91 -8.42
C ALA A 101 -0.96 -21.49 -9.88
N ASP A 102 -2.23 -21.30 -10.26
CA ASP A 102 -2.65 -21.00 -11.64
C ASP A 102 -3.06 -19.52 -11.82
N LYS A 103 -2.61 -18.64 -10.93
CA LYS A 103 -3.00 -17.21 -10.92
C LYS A 103 -1.77 -16.33 -10.87
N ASP A 104 -1.82 -15.19 -11.55
CA ASP A 104 -0.90 -14.11 -11.20
C ASP A 104 -1.24 -13.62 -9.79
N TYR A 105 -0.20 -13.40 -8.99
CA TYR A 105 -0.37 -13.12 -7.58
C TYR A 105 0.73 -12.23 -7.05
N TYR A 106 0.38 -11.49 -5.99
CA TYR A 106 1.33 -10.79 -5.15
C TYR A 106 0.95 -10.95 -3.68
N ILE A 107 1.94 -11.06 -2.80
CA ILE A 107 1.76 -11.20 -1.35
C ILE A 107 2.21 -9.91 -0.69
N TRP A 108 1.35 -9.35 0.15
CA TRP A 108 1.64 -8.21 1.02
C TRP A 108 1.45 -8.63 2.47
N THR A 109 2.51 -8.57 3.26
CA THR A 109 2.46 -9.03 4.65
C THR A 109 3.18 -8.09 5.60
N SER A 110 2.69 -8.03 6.84
CA SER A 110 3.38 -7.42 7.98
C SER A 110 4.18 -8.44 8.77
N ASN A 111 4.15 -9.73 8.40
CA ASN A 111 4.92 -10.74 9.09
C ASN A 111 6.39 -10.60 8.73
N THR A 112 7.25 -10.73 9.74
CA THR A 112 8.70 -10.58 9.62
C THR A 112 9.44 -11.92 9.61
N ASP A 113 8.69 -13.02 9.60
CA ASP A 113 9.20 -14.39 9.73
C ASP A 113 9.88 -14.95 8.47
N HIS A 114 9.66 -14.29 7.33
CA HIS A 114 10.20 -14.65 6.03
C HIS A 114 9.73 -16.02 5.50
N HIS A 115 8.64 -16.58 6.04
CA HIS A 115 8.17 -17.92 5.66
C HIS A 115 7.66 -18.00 4.22
N PHE A 116 7.02 -16.95 3.69
CA PHE A 116 6.57 -16.95 2.29
C PHE A 116 7.73 -17.10 1.31
N VAL A 117 8.83 -16.37 1.52
CA VAL A 117 10.02 -16.43 0.67
C VAL A 117 10.77 -17.75 0.88
N GLN A 118 10.88 -18.23 2.12
CA GLN A 118 11.47 -19.55 2.41
C GLN A 118 10.67 -20.71 1.80
N ALA A 119 9.35 -20.54 1.66
CA ALA A 119 8.49 -21.44 0.92
C ALA A 119 8.70 -21.34 -0.61
N GLY A 120 9.55 -20.44 -1.11
CA GLY A 120 9.85 -20.28 -2.53
C GLY A 120 8.87 -19.39 -3.29
N LEU A 121 8.02 -18.63 -2.59
CA LEU A 121 7.16 -17.61 -3.22
C LEU A 121 8.00 -16.37 -3.53
N LYS A 122 7.88 -15.85 -4.76
CA LYS A 122 8.78 -14.80 -5.27
C LYS A 122 8.21 -13.38 -5.20
N ASN A 123 6.89 -13.26 -5.33
CA ASN A 123 6.16 -11.99 -5.35
C ASN A 123 5.67 -11.65 -3.94
N VAL A 124 6.60 -11.24 -3.07
CA VAL A 124 6.34 -10.97 -1.66
C VAL A 124 6.88 -9.60 -1.30
N PHE A 125 6.04 -8.80 -0.64
CA PHE A 125 6.42 -7.56 0.01
C PHE A 125 6.12 -7.63 1.51
N GLU A 126 7.19 -7.60 2.30
CA GLU A 126 7.17 -7.60 3.76
C GLU A 126 7.30 -6.15 4.23
N ILE A 127 6.18 -5.49 4.53
CA ILE A 127 6.14 -4.05 4.78
C ILE A 127 6.89 -3.64 6.07
N GLU A 128 7.05 -4.58 7.00
CA GLU A 128 7.78 -4.40 8.26
C GLU A 128 9.20 -5.02 8.19
N GLY A 129 9.68 -5.37 6.99
CA GLY A 129 10.97 -6.05 6.82
C GLY A 129 10.91 -7.51 7.28
N ASN A 130 12.08 -8.12 7.54
CA ASN A 130 12.17 -9.50 8.01
C ASN A 130 13.45 -9.75 8.81
N TRP A 131 13.43 -10.82 9.60
CA TRP A 131 14.53 -11.17 10.51
C TRP A 131 15.68 -11.96 9.86
N LEU A 132 15.67 -12.18 8.55
CA LEU A 132 16.77 -12.79 7.80
C LEU A 132 17.50 -11.76 6.93
N GLU A 133 17.00 -10.54 6.85
CA GLU A 133 17.68 -9.41 6.27
C GLU A 133 18.38 -8.61 7.38
N GLY A 134 19.66 -8.35 7.18
CA GLY A 134 20.48 -7.54 8.06
C GLY A 134 20.72 -6.16 7.47
N ILE A 135 20.56 -5.10 8.25
CA ILE A 135 20.79 -3.72 7.86
C ILE A 135 21.89 -3.09 8.72
N CYS A 136 22.81 -2.34 8.11
CA CYS A 136 23.78 -1.51 8.84
C CYS A 136 23.34 -0.04 8.86
N SER A 137 23.93 0.76 9.75
CA SER A 137 23.68 2.22 9.87
C SER A 137 23.87 3.02 8.58
N ASN A 138 24.69 2.51 7.65
CA ASN A 138 24.94 3.11 6.34
C ASN A 138 23.94 2.66 5.24
N GLY A 139 22.93 1.85 5.58
CA GLY A 139 21.87 1.41 4.66
C GLY A 139 22.23 0.28 3.70
N HIS A 140 23.35 -0.40 3.91
CA HIS A 140 23.62 -1.66 3.20
C HIS A 140 22.82 -2.81 3.83
N SER A 141 22.09 -3.55 2.98
CA SER A 141 21.36 -4.77 3.34
C SER A 141 22.14 -6.04 2.97
N GLN A 142 22.04 -7.09 3.79
CA GLN A 142 22.65 -8.41 3.58
C GLN A 142 21.77 -9.55 4.08
N ASP A 143 21.82 -10.71 3.41
CA ASP A 143 21.19 -11.95 3.89
C ASP A 143 21.94 -12.50 5.11
N LEU A 144 21.22 -12.70 6.21
CA LEU A 144 21.69 -13.23 7.47
C LEU A 144 21.39 -14.72 7.66
N SER A 145 20.75 -15.41 6.70
CA SER A 145 20.29 -16.79 6.86
C SER A 145 21.37 -17.77 7.31
N ILE A 146 22.53 -17.75 6.64
CA ILE A 146 23.69 -18.58 7.00
C ILE A 146 24.28 -18.11 8.34
N LYS A 147 24.39 -16.80 8.52
CA LYS A 147 25.02 -16.20 9.70
C LYS A 147 24.23 -16.50 10.97
N ILE A 148 22.91 -16.41 10.94
CA ILE A 148 22.02 -16.75 12.05
C ILE A 148 22.16 -18.22 12.44
N HIS A 149 22.31 -19.11 11.46
CA HIS A 149 22.54 -20.53 11.72
C HIS A 149 23.88 -20.77 12.47
N GLU A 150 24.94 -20.07 12.05
CA GLU A 150 26.25 -20.11 12.71
C GLU A 150 26.19 -19.58 14.15
N LEU A 151 25.57 -18.40 14.34
CA LEU A 151 25.40 -17.78 15.65
C LEU A 151 24.63 -18.74 16.58
N ALA A 152 23.52 -19.31 16.12
CA ALA A 152 22.74 -20.26 16.90
C ALA A 152 23.53 -21.52 17.29
N LYS A 153 24.40 -22.03 16.41
CA LYS A 153 25.31 -23.15 16.72
C LYS A 153 26.34 -22.76 17.80
N LYS A 154 27.00 -21.61 17.66
CA LYS A 154 28.00 -21.12 18.63
C LYS A 154 27.38 -20.82 20.00
N THR A 155 26.18 -20.25 20.04
CA THR A 155 25.43 -20.04 21.29
C THR A 155 25.21 -21.36 22.01
N ARG A 156 24.68 -22.39 21.31
CA ARG A 156 24.42 -23.70 21.92
C ARG A 156 25.69 -24.40 22.41
N ALA A 157 26.83 -24.13 21.77
CA ALA A 157 28.14 -24.65 22.18
C ALA A 157 28.79 -23.83 23.31
N GLY A 158 28.21 -22.70 23.73
CA GLY A 158 28.80 -21.80 24.72
C GLY A 158 30.08 -21.10 24.21
N SER A 159 30.24 -20.97 22.90
CA SER A 159 31.47 -20.47 22.26
C SER A 159 31.28 -19.17 21.46
N LEU A 160 30.12 -18.51 21.59
CA LEU A 160 29.81 -17.26 20.88
C LEU A 160 30.63 -16.11 21.48
N GLN A 161 31.27 -15.30 20.63
CA GLN A 161 32.11 -14.16 21.00
C GLN A 161 31.81 -12.93 20.14
N ASP A 162 32.23 -11.73 20.55
CA ASP A 162 31.97 -10.47 19.82
C ASP A 162 32.45 -10.49 18.37
N ARG A 163 33.59 -11.13 18.10
CA ARG A 163 34.12 -11.29 16.74
C ARG A 163 33.23 -12.12 15.81
N ASP A 164 32.27 -12.87 16.38
CA ASP A 164 31.35 -13.68 15.61
C ASP A 164 30.12 -12.90 15.15
N LEU A 165 29.87 -11.71 15.71
CA LEU A 165 28.69 -10.91 15.41
C LEU A 165 28.63 -10.50 13.93
N PRO A 166 27.42 -10.31 13.37
CA PRO A 166 27.28 -9.99 11.97
C PRO A 166 27.78 -8.58 11.69
N VAL A 167 28.67 -8.48 10.71
CA VAL A 167 29.24 -7.23 10.21
C VAL A 167 28.97 -7.11 8.73
N CYS A 168 28.80 -5.87 8.28
CA CYS A 168 28.52 -5.54 6.91
C CYS A 168 29.76 -5.79 6.04
N GLN A 169 29.64 -6.64 5.02
CA GLN A 169 30.74 -6.94 4.09
C GLN A 169 31.15 -5.74 3.22
N VAL A 170 30.36 -4.66 3.19
CA VAL A 170 30.65 -3.46 2.40
C VAL A 170 31.42 -2.42 3.22
N CYS A 171 30.97 -2.10 4.44
CA CYS A 171 31.52 -1.01 5.24
C CYS A 171 32.10 -1.42 6.61
N GLY A 172 31.98 -2.69 7.00
CA GLY A 172 32.50 -3.20 8.27
C GLY A 172 31.65 -2.88 9.50
N GLU A 173 30.62 -2.05 9.37
CA GLU A 173 29.67 -1.72 10.46
C GLU A 173 28.88 -2.93 10.94
N SER A 174 28.38 -2.85 12.18
CA SER A 174 27.50 -3.90 12.74
C SER A 174 26.20 -4.02 11.93
N LEU A 175 25.73 -5.25 11.75
CA LEU A 175 24.42 -5.53 11.18
C LEU A 175 23.39 -5.80 12.29
N GLU A 176 22.23 -5.18 12.14
CA GLU A 176 21.03 -5.43 12.94
C GLU A 176 19.97 -6.11 12.08
N LEU A 177 18.94 -6.70 12.68
CA LEU A 177 17.80 -7.26 11.94
C LEU A 177 17.01 -6.12 11.28
N ASN A 178 16.60 -6.28 10.03
CA ASN A 178 15.74 -5.29 9.35
C ASN A 178 14.28 -5.45 9.79
N LEU A 179 13.98 -4.94 10.99
CA LEU A 179 12.66 -4.94 11.64
C LEU A 179 12.28 -3.51 12.04
N PRO A 180 11.01 -3.19 12.32
CA PRO A 180 10.60 -1.82 12.68
C PRO A 180 11.38 -1.32 13.90
N GLY A 181 12.05 -0.17 13.75
CA GLY A 181 12.98 0.41 14.71
C GLY A 181 13.82 1.51 14.07
N ASP A 182 14.84 2.01 14.78
CA ASP A 182 15.59 3.21 14.41
C ASP A 182 16.29 3.10 13.04
N HIS A 183 16.80 1.92 12.69
CA HIS A 183 17.53 1.67 11.45
C HIS A 183 16.70 0.91 10.40
N PHE A 184 15.39 0.74 10.63
CA PHE A 184 14.51 0.03 9.71
C PHE A 184 14.53 0.64 8.31
N GLN A 185 14.65 -0.21 7.29
CA GLN A 185 14.55 0.22 5.90
C GLN A 185 13.53 -0.64 5.14
N ILE A 186 12.52 0.05 4.63
CA ILE A 186 11.55 -0.55 3.71
C ILE A 186 12.25 -0.95 2.41
N ASN A 187 11.94 -2.14 1.90
CA ASN A 187 12.45 -2.59 0.62
C ASN A 187 11.75 -1.82 -0.53
N GLN A 188 12.36 -0.71 -0.95
CA GLN A 188 11.81 0.18 -1.99
C GLN A 188 11.52 -0.55 -3.30
N LYS A 189 12.37 -1.52 -3.68
CA LYS A 189 12.15 -2.32 -4.88
C LYS A 189 10.86 -3.14 -4.77
N LYS A 190 10.65 -3.83 -3.65
CA LYS A 190 9.43 -4.61 -3.41
C LYS A 190 8.18 -3.75 -3.26
N LEU A 191 8.33 -2.52 -2.75
CA LEU A 191 7.26 -1.52 -2.72
C LEU A 191 6.85 -1.08 -4.14
N THR A 192 7.81 -0.82 -5.02
CA THR A 192 7.51 -0.52 -6.43
C THR A 192 6.87 -1.72 -7.13
N GLU A 193 7.40 -2.93 -6.92
CA GLU A 193 6.84 -4.16 -7.53
C GLU A 193 5.37 -4.39 -7.15
N ILE A 194 4.97 -4.17 -5.89
CA ILE A 194 3.56 -4.29 -5.50
C ILE A 194 2.68 -3.15 -6.05
N GLN A 195 3.20 -1.93 -6.11
CA GLN A 195 2.50 -0.79 -6.71
C GLN A 195 2.23 -1.04 -8.21
N ASP A 196 3.22 -1.56 -8.93
CA ASP A 196 3.11 -1.93 -10.33
C ASP A 196 2.10 -3.06 -10.51
N PHE A 197 2.14 -4.09 -9.64
CA PHE A 197 1.15 -5.16 -9.64
C PHE A 197 -0.28 -4.61 -9.49
N ILE A 198 -0.54 -3.79 -8.48
CA ILE A 198 -1.87 -3.19 -8.27
C ILE A 198 -2.29 -2.35 -9.48
N SER A 199 -1.37 -1.56 -10.03
CA SER A 199 -1.62 -0.70 -11.21
C SER A 199 -2.00 -1.51 -12.45
N ASN A 200 -1.35 -2.67 -12.66
CA ASN A 200 -1.60 -3.56 -13.80
C ASN A 200 -3.01 -4.18 -13.81
N TYR A 201 -3.69 -4.17 -12.66
CA TYR A 201 -5.04 -4.69 -12.47
C TYR A 201 -6.11 -3.60 -12.29
N GLN A 202 -5.77 -2.33 -12.49
CA GLN A 202 -6.78 -1.26 -12.60
C GLN A 202 -7.77 -1.56 -13.74
N GLY A 203 -9.06 -1.46 -13.45
CA GLY A 203 -10.15 -1.79 -14.38
C GLY A 203 -10.40 -3.29 -14.60
N LYS A 204 -9.52 -4.17 -14.12
CA LYS A 204 -9.64 -5.64 -14.17
C LYS A 204 -10.25 -6.19 -12.87
N SER A 205 -10.43 -7.51 -12.82
CA SER A 205 -10.99 -8.22 -11.67
C SER A 205 -9.87 -8.70 -10.73
N LEU A 206 -9.42 -7.84 -9.81
CA LEU A 206 -8.52 -8.23 -8.73
C LEU A 206 -9.30 -8.81 -7.55
N LEU A 207 -8.89 -9.97 -7.06
CA LEU A 207 -9.42 -10.53 -5.81
C LEU A 207 -8.37 -10.38 -4.70
N VAL A 208 -8.74 -9.66 -3.65
CA VAL A 208 -7.94 -9.57 -2.42
C VAL A 208 -8.35 -10.72 -1.49
N ILE A 209 -7.39 -11.53 -1.05
CA ILE A 209 -7.59 -12.59 -0.05
C ILE A 209 -6.77 -12.23 1.20
N GLU A 210 -7.47 -11.78 2.25
CA GLU A 210 -6.90 -11.43 3.54
C GLU A 210 -6.87 -12.65 4.48
N LEU A 211 -5.69 -12.97 5.00
CA LEU A 211 -5.39 -14.15 5.80
C LEU A 211 -4.93 -13.75 7.21
N GLY A 212 -5.81 -13.95 8.20
CA GLY A 212 -5.45 -13.84 9.61
C GLY A 212 -5.09 -12.42 10.06
N ILE A 213 -5.78 -11.40 9.54
CA ILE A 213 -5.60 -10.01 9.99
C ILE A 213 -6.76 -9.64 10.92
N GLY A 214 -6.43 -9.31 12.17
CA GLY A 214 -7.40 -8.89 13.18
C GLY A 214 -7.97 -7.50 12.90
N ALA A 215 -9.17 -7.23 13.40
CA ALA A 215 -9.88 -5.96 13.16
C ALA A 215 -9.10 -4.72 13.67
N SER A 216 -8.21 -4.88 14.65
CA SER A 216 -7.38 -3.78 15.17
C SER A 216 -6.11 -3.52 14.36
N ASN A 217 -5.68 -4.46 13.50
CA ASN A 217 -4.50 -4.28 12.67
C ASN A 217 -4.90 -3.63 11.34
N GLN A 218 -4.77 -2.31 11.27
CA GLN A 218 -5.19 -1.52 10.11
C GLN A 218 -4.09 -1.29 9.06
N LEU A 219 -2.83 -1.63 9.34
CA LEU A 219 -1.69 -1.33 8.47
C LEU A 219 -1.88 -1.84 7.04
N ILE A 220 -2.39 -3.06 6.90
CA ILE A 220 -2.69 -3.70 5.59
C ILE A 220 -4.19 -3.76 5.36
N LYS A 221 -4.99 -3.96 6.41
CA LYS A 221 -6.44 -4.18 6.33
C LYS A 221 -7.19 -2.98 5.76
N ALA A 222 -6.96 -1.78 6.29
CA ALA A 222 -7.60 -0.56 5.79
C ALA A 222 -7.30 -0.31 4.30
N PRO A 223 -6.03 -0.20 3.87
CA PRO A 223 -5.72 0.06 2.46
C PRO A 223 -6.19 -1.06 1.53
N SER A 224 -6.20 -2.32 1.99
CA SER A 224 -6.77 -3.43 1.21
C SER A 224 -8.27 -3.27 0.95
N MET A 225 -9.04 -2.85 1.98
CA MET A 225 -10.47 -2.58 1.82
C MET A 225 -10.72 -1.31 0.99
N GLU A 226 -9.89 -0.27 1.12
CA GLU A 226 -9.98 0.95 0.31
C GLU A 226 -9.69 0.69 -1.18
N LEU A 227 -8.72 -0.17 -1.49
CA LEU A 227 -8.43 -0.62 -2.84
C LEU A 227 -9.66 -1.30 -3.47
N VAL A 228 -10.35 -2.15 -2.72
CA VAL A 228 -11.57 -2.82 -3.22
C VAL A 228 -12.73 -1.86 -3.36
N ALA A 229 -12.96 -0.99 -2.37
CA ALA A 229 -14.06 -0.01 -2.38
C ALA A 229 -13.96 1.00 -3.54
N SER A 230 -12.73 1.31 -3.97
CA SER A 230 -12.48 2.24 -5.09
C SER A 230 -12.66 1.60 -6.47
N HIS A 231 -12.85 0.28 -6.56
CA HIS A 231 -12.91 -0.44 -7.83
C HIS A 231 -14.09 -1.43 -7.89
N PRO A 232 -15.13 -1.18 -8.70
CA PRO A 232 -16.35 -1.99 -8.71
C PRO A 232 -16.15 -3.44 -9.17
N ASN A 233 -15.05 -3.73 -9.89
CA ASN A 233 -14.70 -5.08 -10.36
C ASN A 233 -13.87 -5.86 -9.34
N HIS A 234 -13.35 -5.21 -8.31
CA HIS A 234 -12.53 -5.87 -7.30
C HIS A 234 -13.39 -6.58 -6.26
N ARG A 235 -12.85 -7.64 -5.67
CA ARG A 235 -13.54 -8.46 -4.67
C ARG A 235 -12.64 -8.69 -3.47
N TYR A 236 -13.24 -9.02 -2.34
CA TYR A 236 -12.55 -9.17 -1.08
C TYR A 236 -12.99 -10.46 -0.37
N ILE A 237 -12.05 -11.31 0.02
CA ILE A 237 -12.29 -12.45 0.91
C ILE A 237 -11.43 -12.24 2.14
N THR A 238 -12.03 -12.23 3.32
CA THR A 238 -11.30 -12.17 4.60
C THR A 238 -11.50 -13.44 5.40
N ILE A 239 -10.41 -14.02 5.89
CA ILE A 239 -10.39 -15.26 6.65
C ILE A 239 -9.73 -14.99 7.99
N ASN A 240 -10.50 -15.11 9.08
CA ASN A 240 -9.95 -15.02 10.42
C ASN A 240 -10.87 -15.75 11.41
N LYS A 241 -10.33 -16.26 12.53
CA LYS A 241 -11.14 -16.95 13.55
C LYS A 241 -11.59 -15.96 14.61
N GLY A 242 -12.90 -15.71 14.72
CA GLY A 242 -13.50 -14.86 15.74
C GLY A 242 -13.29 -13.34 15.56
N GLU A 243 -12.51 -12.91 14.56
CA GLU A 243 -12.15 -11.50 14.32
C GLU A 243 -12.40 -11.04 12.89
N VAL A 244 -13.32 -11.70 12.17
CA VAL A 244 -13.70 -11.28 10.80
C VAL A 244 -14.34 -9.90 10.84
N TYR A 245 -13.69 -8.95 10.17
CA TYR A 245 -14.18 -7.58 10.01
C TYR A 245 -14.21 -7.17 8.54
N ILE A 246 -15.34 -6.60 8.14
CA ILE A 246 -15.61 -6.05 6.81
C ILE A 246 -16.22 -4.66 7.01
N ALA A 247 -15.56 -3.64 6.46
CA ALA A 247 -16.06 -2.26 6.52
C ALA A 247 -17.35 -2.10 5.69
N PRO A 248 -18.30 -1.23 6.09
CA PRO A 248 -19.54 -0.99 5.35
C PRO A 248 -19.33 -0.71 3.86
N SER A 249 -18.25 0.01 3.51
CA SER A 249 -17.89 0.40 2.15
C SER A 249 -17.59 -0.74 1.17
N VAL A 250 -17.36 -1.96 1.66
CA VAL A 250 -17.04 -3.13 0.82
C VAL A 250 -17.99 -4.30 1.06
N THR A 251 -19.08 -4.11 1.81
CA THR A 251 -19.96 -5.20 2.24
C THR A 251 -20.68 -5.94 1.12
N ASP A 252 -20.87 -5.31 -0.03
CA ASP A 252 -21.42 -5.89 -1.26
C ASP A 252 -20.36 -6.54 -2.17
N GLN A 253 -19.07 -6.25 -1.93
CA GLN A 253 -17.91 -6.81 -2.64
C GLN A 253 -17.12 -7.85 -1.83
N ALA A 254 -17.57 -8.15 -0.60
CA ALA A 254 -16.80 -8.93 0.36
C ALA A 254 -17.49 -10.22 0.83
N ILE A 255 -16.70 -11.29 1.00
CA ILE A 255 -17.07 -12.52 1.71
C ILE A 255 -16.22 -12.61 2.97
N GLY A 256 -16.88 -12.85 4.10
CA GLY A 256 -16.21 -13.10 5.37
C GLY A 256 -16.20 -14.59 5.69
N ILE A 257 -15.07 -15.14 6.13
CA ILE A 257 -14.93 -16.55 6.49
C ILE A 257 -14.42 -16.61 7.93
N ASP A 258 -15.32 -16.97 8.85
CA ASP A 258 -14.98 -17.14 10.27
C ASP A 258 -14.57 -18.60 10.51
N GLY A 259 -13.26 -18.84 10.66
CA GLY A 259 -12.71 -20.18 10.74
C GLY A 259 -11.19 -20.20 10.88
N LEU A 260 -10.65 -21.39 11.16
CA LEU A 260 -9.20 -21.62 11.13
C LEU A 260 -8.71 -21.54 9.67
N LEU A 261 -7.56 -20.91 9.43
CA LEU A 261 -6.99 -20.79 8.08
C LEU A 261 -6.84 -22.15 7.37
N ILE A 262 -6.36 -23.17 8.09
CA ILE A 262 -6.23 -24.54 7.58
C ILE A 262 -7.56 -25.12 7.06
N THR A 263 -8.67 -24.82 7.73
CA THR A 263 -9.99 -25.31 7.36
C THR A 263 -10.56 -24.50 6.22
N ALA A 264 -10.52 -23.16 6.33
CA ALA A 264 -11.05 -22.25 5.33
C ALA A 264 -10.36 -22.39 3.96
N LEU A 265 -9.03 -22.54 3.93
CA LEU A 265 -8.29 -22.75 2.69
C LEU A 265 -8.61 -24.12 2.06
N GLU A 266 -8.75 -25.18 2.87
CA GLU A 266 -9.19 -26.50 2.38
C GLU A 266 -10.60 -26.43 1.76
N GLU A 267 -11.52 -25.71 2.40
CA GLU A 267 -12.88 -25.52 1.89
C GLU A 267 -12.87 -24.74 0.58
N LEU A 268 -12.07 -23.67 0.46
CA LEU A 268 -11.90 -22.91 -0.78
C LEU A 268 -11.32 -23.77 -1.93
N LEU A 269 -10.33 -24.61 -1.64
CA LEU A 269 -9.73 -25.53 -2.61
C LEU A 269 -10.75 -26.60 -3.05
N THR A 270 -11.31 -27.33 -2.11
CA THR A 270 -12.14 -28.52 -2.38
C THR A 270 -13.57 -28.18 -2.75
N GLY A 271 -14.10 -27.05 -2.28
CA GLY A 271 -15.52 -26.70 -2.35
C GLY A 271 -16.41 -27.52 -1.42
N LYS A 272 -15.83 -28.20 -0.42
CA LYS A 272 -16.56 -28.97 0.57
C LYS A 272 -16.51 -28.23 1.90
N GLU A 273 -17.67 -27.98 2.50
CA GLU A 273 -17.76 -27.39 3.83
C GLU A 273 -17.22 -28.36 4.89
N ALA A 274 -16.40 -27.84 5.81
CA ALA A 274 -15.67 -28.58 6.83
C ALA A 274 -15.69 -27.89 8.22
N GLY A 275 -16.26 -26.69 8.33
CA GLY A 275 -16.60 -26.07 9.61
C GLY A 275 -16.44 -24.54 9.67
N SER A 276 -15.92 -23.87 8.64
CA SER A 276 -15.86 -22.40 8.67
C SER A 276 -17.23 -21.79 8.37
N GLN A 277 -17.52 -20.65 8.98
CA GLN A 277 -18.76 -19.93 8.75
C GLN A 277 -18.56 -18.88 7.66
N PHE A 278 -19.16 -19.12 6.50
CA PHE A 278 -19.13 -18.18 5.39
C PHE A 278 -20.26 -17.15 5.52
N ARG A 279 -19.90 -15.88 5.38
CA ARG A 279 -20.81 -14.74 5.34
C ARG A 279 -20.79 -14.17 3.93
N ALA A 280 -21.90 -14.38 3.20
CA ALA A 280 -22.09 -13.85 1.85
C ALA A 280 -22.09 -12.30 1.84
N PRO A 281 -21.85 -11.67 0.68
CA PRO A 281 -21.94 -10.22 0.55
C PRO A 281 -23.36 -9.74 0.90
N LYS A 282 -23.45 -8.65 1.66
CA LYS A 282 -24.73 -8.03 1.99
C LYS A 282 -25.15 -7.12 0.85
N ILE A 283 -25.81 -7.70 -0.15
CA ILE A 283 -26.40 -6.96 -1.27
C ILE A 283 -27.75 -6.38 -0.80
N ASP A 284 -27.74 -5.20 -0.18
CA ASP A 284 -28.98 -4.55 0.24
C ASP A 284 -29.68 -3.87 -0.95
N LYS A 285 -30.41 -4.68 -1.73
CA LYS A 285 -31.27 -4.16 -2.80
C LYS A 285 -32.38 -3.25 -2.25
N LYS A 286 -32.77 -3.36 -0.97
CA LYS A 286 -33.86 -2.59 -0.37
C LYS A 286 -33.39 -1.24 0.16
N GLN A 287 -32.23 -1.11 0.81
CA GLN A 287 -31.69 0.21 1.17
C GLN A 287 -31.45 1.06 -0.08
N GLN A 288 -30.85 0.48 -1.12
CA GLN A 288 -30.63 1.19 -2.38
C GLN A 288 -31.96 1.63 -3.03
N THR A 289 -33.04 0.85 -2.86
CA THR A 289 -34.36 1.20 -3.43
C THR A 289 -35.19 2.13 -2.52
N GLN A 290 -35.14 1.97 -1.19
CA GLN A 290 -35.87 2.79 -0.21
C GLN A 290 -35.22 4.15 -0.02
N GLU A 291 -33.89 4.25 0.06
CA GLU A 291 -33.22 5.55 0.06
C GLU A 291 -33.51 6.27 -1.25
N THR A 292 -33.43 5.59 -2.40
CA THR A 292 -33.78 6.17 -3.71
C THR A 292 -35.25 6.57 -3.81
N GLN A 293 -36.19 5.81 -3.22
CA GLN A 293 -37.62 6.11 -3.25
C GLN A 293 -38.00 7.25 -2.28
N LEU A 294 -37.47 7.25 -1.07
CA LEU A 294 -37.69 8.32 -0.09
C LEU A 294 -37.04 9.62 -0.58
N PHE A 295 -35.83 9.55 -1.16
CA PHE A 295 -35.19 10.70 -1.79
C PHE A 295 -35.96 11.23 -3.00
N LYS A 296 -36.45 10.36 -3.89
CA LYS A 296 -37.26 10.79 -5.06
C LYS A 296 -38.61 11.37 -4.67
N GLN A 297 -39.20 10.94 -3.55
CA GLN A 297 -40.43 11.53 -3.02
C GLN A 297 -40.22 12.93 -2.44
N VAL A 298 -39.08 13.17 -1.78
CA VAL A 298 -38.76 14.48 -1.17
C VAL A 298 -38.20 15.46 -2.21
N TYR A 299 -37.47 14.96 -3.21
CA TYR A 299 -36.86 15.77 -4.28
C TYR A 299 -37.23 15.20 -5.66
N PRO A 300 -38.43 15.52 -6.19
CA PRO A 300 -38.97 14.91 -7.42
C PRO A 300 -38.23 15.30 -8.70
N SER A 301 -37.47 16.40 -8.67
CA SER A 301 -36.57 16.81 -9.75
C SER A 301 -35.20 17.11 -9.16
N MET A 302 -34.26 16.20 -9.40
CA MET A 302 -32.85 16.39 -9.08
C MET A 302 -31.97 16.09 -10.29
N THR A 303 -30.90 16.85 -10.41
CA THR A 303 -29.77 16.49 -11.26
C THR A 303 -28.91 15.49 -10.48
N GLN A 304 -28.93 14.24 -10.91
CA GLN A 304 -28.06 13.21 -10.34
C GLN A 304 -26.65 13.43 -10.91
N THR A 305 -25.71 13.77 -10.04
CA THR A 305 -24.28 13.79 -10.37
C THR A 305 -23.61 12.69 -9.54
N GLN A 306 -22.85 11.81 -10.21
CA GLN A 306 -21.92 10.96 -9.48
C GLN A 306 -20.94 11.89 -8.78
N GLY A 307 -21.01 11.96 -7.46
CA GLY A 307 -19.95 12.57 -6.67
C GLY A 307 -18.69 11.77 -6.93
N SER A 308 -17.86 12.24 -7.86
CA SER A 308 -16.50 11.76 -8.04
C SER A 308 -15.80 12.00 -6.71
N ARG A 309 -15.64 10.97 -5.88
CA ARG A 309 -14.54 10.99 -4.91
C ARG A 309 -13.29 10.97 -5.79
N TYR A 310 -12.72 12.14 -6.04
CA TYR A 310 -11.50 12.28 -6.83
C TYR A 310 -10.34 11.72 -6.00
N GLY A 311 -10.26 10.39 -5.94
CA GLY A 311 -9.06 9.69 -5.55
C GLY A 311 -7.96 10.10 -6.50
N GLY A 312 -6.96 10.78 -5.96
CA GLY A 312 -5.75 11.12 -6.68
C GLY A 312 -4.59 11.27 -5.71
N VAL A 313 -3.38 11.24 -6.24
CA VAL A 313 -2.17 11.46 -5.46
C VAL A 313 -1.91 12.97 -5.46
N PRO A 314 -1.85 13.64 -4.29
CA PRO A 314 -1.40 15.02 -4.23
C PRO A 314 0.07 15.07 -4.66
N ARG A 315 0.38 15.93 -5.62
CA ARG A 315 1.76 16.21 -6.07
C ARG A 315 2.07 17.66 -5.82
N TYR A 316 3.28 17.95 -5.35
CA TYR A 316 3.75 19.32 -5.19
C TYR A 316 4.54 19.73 -6.44
N VAL A 317 4.16 20.85 -7.04
CA VAL A 317 4.85 21.48 -8.17
C VAL A 317 5.48 22.77 -7.68
N THR A 318 6.77 22.93 -7.92
CA THR A 318 7.51 24.16 -7.62
C THR A 318 7.78 24.92 -8.92
N LEU A 319 7.51 26.23 -8.90
CA LEU A 319 7.64 27.16 -10.02
C LEU A 319 8.57 28.30 -9.62
N ASP A 320 9.38 28.79 -10.55
CA ASP A 320 10.21 29.99 -10.40
C ASP A 320 10.26 30.78 -11.71
N ALA A 321 11.12 31.82 -11.78
CA ALA A 321 11.24 32.69 -12.95
C ALA A 321 11.72 31.97 -14.23
N GLU A 322 12.45 30.87 -14.09
CA GLU A 322 12.99 30.09 -15.20
C GLU A 322 12.12 28.85 -15.50
N HIS A 323 11.40 28.34 -14.49
CA HIS A 323 10.63 27.10 -14.55
C HIS A 323 9.14 27.36 -14.35
N VAL A 324 8.47 27.84 -15.40
CA VAL A 324 7.02 28.02 -15.43
C VAL A 324 6.30 26.77 -15.93
N SER A 325 5.01 26.64 -15.60
CA SER A 325 4.12 25.66 -16.23
C SER A 325 3.54 26.26 -17.50
N HIS A 326 4.03 25.80 -18.66
CA HIS A 326 3.51 26.22 -19.96
C HIS A 326 2.07 25.76 -20.23
N PHE A 327 1.44 26.37 -21.22
CA PHE A 327 0.08 26.02 -21.64
C PHE A 327 -0.02 24.53 -22.00
N HIS A 328 -0.86 23.83 -21.26
CA HIS A 328 -1.22 22.44 -21.52
C HIS A 328 -2.72 22.21 -21.32
N SER A 329 -3.25 21.18 -21.96
CA SER A 329 -4.65 20.82 -21.80
C SER A 329 -4.90 20.13 -20.47
N VAL A 330 -5.93 20.57 -19.77
CA VAL A 330 -6.43 19.94 -18.55
C VAL A 330 -7.32 18.76 -18.94
N GLN A 331 -6.76 17.55 -19.00
CA GLN A 331 -7.51 16.36 -19.45
C GLN A 331 -8.60 15.92 -18.47
N TYR A 332 -8.38 16.17 -17.19
CA TYR A 332 -9.30 15.88 -16.10
C TYR A 332 -9.35 17.13 -15.22
N GLY A 333 -10.52 17.48 -14.70
CA GLY A 333 -10.62 18.70 -13.91
C GLY A 333 -9.71 18.65 -12.69
N GLN A 334 -8.97 19.74 -12.48
CA GLN A 334 -7.77 19.74 -11.64
C GLN A 334 -7.94 20.72 -10.48
N SER A 335 -7.83 20.19 -9.26
CA SER A 335 -7.75 21.01 -8.05
C SER A 335 -6.31 21.45 -7.82
N LEU A 336 -6.14 22.74 -7.56
CA LEU A 336 -4.89 23.40 -7.22
C LEU A 336 -5.03 23.98 -5.80
N LEU A 337 -4.03 23.77 -4.95
CA LEU A 337 -3.99 24.33 -3.60
C LEU A 337 -2.62 24.94 -3.34
N TYR A 338 -2.57 26.16 -2.82
CA TYR A 338 -1.32 26.76 -2.38
C TYR A 338 -0.68 25.90 -1.30
N ALA A 339 0.63 25.65 -1.40
CA ALA A 339 1.40 24.94 -0.39
C ALA A 339 2.32 25.89 0.37
N ILE A 340 3.29 26.50 -0.32
CA ILE A 340 4.31 27.38 0.29
C ILE A 340 4.98 28.26 -0.77
N GLY A 341 5.56 29.39 -0.36
CA GLY A 341 6.34 30.30 -1.21
C GLY A 341 5.57 31.56 -1.58
N ASP A 342 5.85 32.09 -2.76
CA ASP A 342 5.14 33.23 -3.34
C ASP A 342 3.80 32.80 -3.94
N THR A 343 2.93 33.77 -4.23
CA THR A 343 1.66 33.53 -4.92
C THR A 343 1.91 32.92 -6.30
N ALA A 344 1.15 31.90 -6.68
CA ALA A 344 1.12 31.37 -8.05
C ALA A 344 -0.01 32.04 -8.84
N THR A 345 0.28 32.53 -10.04
CA THR A 345 -0.75 33.01 -10.98
C THR A 345 -1.09 31.90 -11.97
N VAL A 346 -2.33 31.43 -11.91
CA VAL A 346 -2.87 30.43 -12.82
C VAL A 346 -3.62 31.14 -13.95
N HIS A 347 -3.18 30.91 -15.18
CA HIS A 347 -3.81 31.38 -16.40
C HIS A 347 -4.68 30.25 -16.98
N CYS A 348 -5.95 30.52 -17.23
CA CYS A 348 -6.90 29.53 -17.72
C CYS A 348 -7.69 30.08 -18.91
N ILE A 349 -7.70 29.35 -20.02
CA ILE A 349 -8.62 29.59 -21.15
C ILE A 349 -9.62 28.44 -21.16
N SER A 350 -10.90 28.75 -20.96
CA SER A 350 -11.96 27.74 -20.89
C SER A 350 -12.19 27.06 -22.25
N PRO A 351 -12.91 25.91 -22.30
CA PRO A 351 -13.29 25.29 -23.57
C PRO A 351 -14.09 26.22 -24.51
N GLY A 352 -14.76 27.23 -23.95
CA GLY A 352 -15.49 28.26 -24.70
C GLY A 352 -14.64 29.44 -25.17
N GLY A 353 -13.32 29.45 -24.87
CA GLY A 353 -12.39 30.53 -25.24
C GLY A 353 -12.35 31.71 -24.27
N GLU A 354 -13.01 31.63 -23.11
CA GLU A 354 -12.95 32.70 -22.12
C GLU A 354 -11.66 32.61 -21.27
N TYR A 355 -10.89 33.69 -21.23
CA TYR A 355 -9.71 33.79 -20.38
C TYR A 355 -10.02 34.28 -18.96
N LYS A 356 -9.44 33.62 -17.96
CA LYS A 356 -9.44 34.01 -16.54
C LYS A 356 -8.06 33.77 -15.93
N HIS A 357 -7.68 34.62 -14.99
CA HIS A 357 -6.50 34.38 -14.15
C HIS A 357 -6.90 34.28 -12.68
N ILE A 358 -6.20 33.42 -11.94
CA ILE A 358 -6.47 33.12 -10.54
C ILE A 358 -5.17 33.20 -9.76
N ARG A 359 -5.15 34.02 -8.71
CA ARG A 359 -4.00 34.13 -7.79
C ARG A 359 -4.15 33.12 -6.66
N ILE A 360 -3.28 32.12 -6.63
CA ILE A 360 -3.25 31.06 -5.62
C ILE A 360 -2.17 31.38 -4.58
N GLY A 361 -2.61 31.81 -3.40
CA GLY A 361 -1.74 32.32 -2.33
C GLY A 361 -2.51 32.62 -1.06
N LEU A 362 -1.82 33.23 -0.08
CA LEU A 362 -2.41 33.56 1.22
C LEU A 362 -2.70 35.05 1.41
N ASP A 363 -2.26 35.93 0.50
CA ASP A 363 -2.45 37.37 0.63
C ASP A 363 -3.87 37.79 0.19
N LYS A 364 -4.80 37.78 1.15
CA LYS A 364 -6.19 38.18 0.93
C LYS A 364 -6.34 39.64 0.50
N SER A 365 -5.37 40.50 0.81
CA SER A 365 -5.43 41.92 0.41
C SER A 365 -5.24 42.09 -1.11
N LYS A 366 -4.51 41.15 -1.74
CA LYS A 366 -4.29 41.08 -3.19
C LYS A 366 -5.32 40.21 -3.91
N GLY A 367 -6.33 39.70 -3.19
CA GLY A 367 -7.37 38.84 -3.74
C GLY A 367 -6.97 37.38 -3.89
N ASP A 368 -5.89 36.93 -3.24
CA ASP A 368 -5.43 35.56 -3.36
C ASP A 368 -6.46 34.56 -2.79
N VAL A 369 -6.68 33.48 -3.51
CA VAL A 369 -7.44 32.33 -3.06
C VAL A 369 -6.50 31.22 -2.60
N HIS A 370 -6.90 30.45 -1.59
CA HIS A 370 -6.05 29.36 -1.08
C HIS A 370 -5.97 28.20 -2.09
N GLY A 371 -7.01 28.02 -2.91
CA GLY A 371 -7.03 27.02 -3.96
C GLY A 371 -8.07 27.34 -5.02
N ALA A 372 -7.98 26.64 -6.13
CA ALA A 372 -8.86 26.79 -7.28
C ALA A 372 -9.12 25.43 -7.95
N TYR A 373 -10.19 25.37 -8.73
CA TYR A 373 -10.49 24.22 -9.57
C TYR A 373 -10.51 24.65 -11.02
N ILE A 374 -9.81 23.91 -11.87
CA ILE A 374 -9.75 24.14 -13.31
C ILE A 374 -10.53 23.05 -14.02
N GLU A 375 -11.46 23.45 -14.89
CA GLU A 375 -12.35 22.53 -15.60
C GLU A 375 -11.60 21.71 -16.65
N ALA A 376 -12.01 20.45 -16.83
CA ALA A 376 -11.50 19.60 -17.90
C ALA A 376 -11.76 20.24 -19.29
N GLY A 377 -10.82 20.08 -20.20
CA GLY A 377 -10.84 20.69 -21.54
C GLY A 377 -10.31 22.12 -21.57
N SER A 378 -10.05 22.75 -20.42
CA SER A 378 -9.41 24.08 -20.39
C SER A 378 -7.92 23.99 -20.76
N LEU A 379 -7.35 25.10 -21.20
CA LEU A 379 -5.91 25.29 -21.31
C LEU A 379 -5.41 26.01 -20.06
N MET A 380 -4.35 25.48 -19.45
CA MET A 380 -3.79 26.03 -18.22
C MET A 380 -2.30 26.28 -18.34
N ALA A 381 -1.86 27.43 -17.84
CA ALA A 381 -0.46 27.76 -17.57
C ALA A 381 -0.33 28.35 -16.16
N ILE A 382 0.83 28.19 -15.52
CA ILE A 382 1.06 28.67 -14.15
C ILE A 382 2.45 29.27 -14.04
N GLU A 383 2.52 30.46 -13.46
CA GLU A 383 3.78 31.15 -13.16
C GLU A 383 3.80 31.62 -11.71
N HIS A 384 4.99 31.76 -11.13
CA HIS A 384 5.14 32.44 -9.84
C HIS A 384 4.92 33.95 -9.99
N ASP A 385 4.50 34.61 -8.90
CA ASP A 385 4.40 36.07 -8.84
C ASP A 385 5.82 36.68 -8.81
N PRO A 386 6.21 37.50 -9.81
CA PRO A 386 7.56 38.06 -9.90
C PRO A 386 7.85 39.10 -8.80
N ASP A 387 6.82 39.66 -8.17
CA ASP A 387 6.97 40.57 -7.02
C ASP A 387 7.09 39.82 -5.69
N GLY A 388 7.18 38.49 -5.76
CA GLY A 388 7.39 37.58 -4.65
C GLY A 388 8.73 37.76 -3.94
N LEU A 389 8.77 37.42 -2.66
CA LEU A 389 9.98 37.52 -1.83
C LEU A 389 10.76 36.20 -1.78
N ALA A 390 10.09 35.06 -1.96
CA ALA A 390 10.70 33.74 -1.86
C ALA A 390 11.48 33.35 -3.12
N GLY A 391 11.11 33.91 -4.28
CA GLY A 391 11.68 33.57 -5.58
C GLY A 391 11.15 32.25 -6.16
N PHE A 392 10.14 31.64 -5.51
CA PHE A 392 9.48 30.42 -5.96
C PHE A 392 8.06 30.33 -5.42
N SER A 393 7.19 29.58 -6.10
CA SER A 393 5.88 29.19 -5.60
C SER A 393 5.73 27.67 -5.65
N GLN A 394 5.19 27.07 -4.59
CA GLN A 394 4.83 25.67 -4.56
C GLN A 394 3.32 25.51 -4.40
N ILE A 395 2.73 24.72 -5.30
CA ILE A 395 1.31 24.37 -5.27
C ILE A 395 1.13 22.84 -5.25
N SER A 396 0.13 22.38 -4.51
CA SER A 396 -0.36 21.01 -4.57
C SER A 396 -1.37 20.87 -5.71
N ILE A 397 -1.17 19.88 -6.55
CA ILE A 397 -2.08 19.50 -7.63
C ILE A 397 -2.57 18.08 -7.40
N ASN A 398 -3.84 17.82 -7.66
CA ASN A 398 -4.38 16.47 -7.59
C ASN A 398 -4.29 15.78 -8.97
N SER A 399 -3.65 14.62 -9.04
CA SER A 399 -3.57 13.80 -10.25
C SER A 399 -4.36 12.50 -10.08
N PRO A 400 -5.20 12.10 -11.04
CA PRO A 400 -5.88 10.80 -10.99
C PRO A 400 -4.87 9.65 -10.87
N PHE A 401 -5.21 8.63 -10.07
CA PHE A 401 -4.39 7.41 -9.90
C PHE A 401 -4.10 6.66 -11.21
N ALA A 402 -4.90 6.88 -12.26
CA ALA A 402 -4.79 6.23 -13.56
C ALA A 402 -4.18 7.12 -14.67
N SER A 403 -3.62 8.30 -14.34
CA SER A 403 -3.04 9.17 -15.38
C SER A 403 -1.73 8.58 -15.91
N LYS A 404 -1.61 8.38 -17.23
CA LYS A 404 -0.38 7.90 -17.89
C LYS A 404 0.79 8.90 -17.82
N GLY A 405 0.64 9.99 -17.06
CA GLY A 405 1.61 11.09 -17.01
C GLY A 405 1.75 11.89 -18.31
N ILE A 406 0.90 11.65 -19.32
CA ILE A 406 0.99 12.30 -20.63
C ILE A 406 0.29 13.66 -20.55
N ILE A 407 1.07 14.73 -20.63
CA ILE A 407 0.59 16.11 -20.73
C ILE A 407 0.50 16.48 -22.22
N GLN A 408 -0.66 16.95 -22.66
CA GLN A 408 -0.85 17.44 -24.03
C GLN A 408 -0.57 18.94 -24.06
N ILE A 409 0.47 19.32 -24.80
CA ILE A 409 0.93 20.70 -24.96
C ILE A 409 0.58 21.13 -26.39
N PRO A 410 -0.36 22.06 -26.59
CA PRO A 410 -0.68 22.58 -27.91
C PRO A 410 0.47 23.43 -28.48
N ASN A 411 0.62 23.43 -29.81
CA ASN A 411 1.59 24.31 -30.45
C ASN A 411 1.17 25.78 -30.35
N LYS A 412 2.14 26.65 -30.10
CA LYS A 412 1.95 28.10 -30.04
C LYS A 412 1.22 28.68 -31.25
N SER A 413 1.57 28.27 -32.48
CA SER A 413 0.91 28.74 -33.70
C SER A 413 -0.58 28.42 -33.73
N ASP A 414 -0.96 27.23 -33.27
CA ASP A 414 -2.35 26.78 -33.26
C ASP A 414 -3.16 27.54 -32.20
N LEU A 415 -2.53 27.84 -31.06
CA LEU A 415 -3.13 28.66 -30.00
C LEU A 415 -3.39 30.11 -30.46
N ILE A 416 -2.44 30.73 -31.16
CA ILE A 416 -2.60 32.09 -31.70
C ILE A 416 -3.74 32.13 -32.73
N ILE A 417 -3.87 31.10 -33.56
CA ILE A 417 -4.98 31.00 -34.53
C ILE A 417 -6.31 30.82 -33.80
N ALA A 418 -6.35 29.98 -32.77
CA ALA A 418 -7.58 29.67 -32.03
C ALA A 418 -8.04 30.82 -31.11
N PHE A 419 -7.11 31.56 -30.52
CA PHE A 419 -7.37 32.62 -29.55
C PHE A 419 -6.52 33.88 -29.82
N PRO A 420 -6.71 34.55 -30.96
CA PRO A 420 -5.89 35.70 -31.37
C PRO A 420 -5.95 36.86 -30.38
N GLU A 421 -7.05 36.99 -29.62
CA GLU A 421 -7.23 38.02 -28.59
C GLU A 421 -6.28 37.87 -27.38
N TYR A 422 -5.66 36.69 -27.18
CA TYR A 422 -4.73 36.44 -26.08
C TYR A 422 -3.29 36.24 -26.56
N GLN A 423 -2.96 36.77 -27.74
CA GLN A 423 -1.66 36.57 -28.39
C GLN A 423 -0.47 36.90 -27.47
N GLU A 424 -0.48 38.03 -26.75
CA GLU A 424 0.62 38.42 -25.86
C GLU A 424 0.85 37.41 -24.72
N LEU A 425 -0.24 36.85 -24.18
CA LEU A 425 -0.18 35.82 -23.13
C LEU A 425 0.35 34.50 -23.69
N ILE A 426 -0.16 34.09 -24.85
CA ILE A 426 0.26 32.87 -25.56
C ILE A 426 1.72 32.99 -25.96
N ASP A 427 2.16 34.18 -26.39
CA ASP A 427 3.54 34.42 -26.78
C ASP A 427 4.54 34.14 -25.65
N ARG A 428 4.12 34.42 -24.42
CA ARG A 428 4.93 34.28 -23.20
C ARG A 428 4.90 32.87 -22.60
N LEU A 429 3.75 32.19 -22.66
CA LEU A 429 3.51 30.95 -21.88
C LEU A 429 3.32 29.70 -22.74
N ALA A 430 3.18 29.81 -24.06
CA ALA A 430 3.14 28.64 -24.94
C ALA A 430 4.53 28.21 -25.40
N LEU A 431 4.67 26.92 -25.67
CA LEU A 431 5.89 26.35 -26.22
C LEU A 431 5.84 26.31 -27.76
N ASP A 432 6.97 26.64 -28.39
CA ASP A 432 7.19 26.36 -29.80
C ASP A 432 7.40 24.86 -29.98
N GLY A 433 6.78 24.26 -31.00
CA GLY A 433 6.59 22.80 -31.18
C GLY A 433 7.84 21.94 -31.40
N ASN A 434 9.02 22.38 -30.97
CA ASN A 434 10.27 21.62 -31.04
C ASN A 434 10.82 21.34 -29.63
N TRP A 435 10.16 20.43 -28.90
CA TRP A 435 10.72 19.84 -27.68
C TRP A 435 10.96 18.35 -27.94
N SER A 436 12.23 17.97 -28.03
CA SER A 436 12.70 16.58 -28.14
C SER A 436 13.05 16.03 -26.76
#